data_AF-A0A8H4RCB7-F1
#
_entry.id   AF-A0A8H4RCB7-F1
#
_cell.length_a   1.000
_cell.length_b   1.000
_cell.length_c   1.000
_cell.angle_alpha   90.00
_cell.angle_beta   90.00
_cell.angle_gamma   90.00
#
_symmetry.space_group_name_H-M   'P 1'
#
loop_
_entity.id
_entity.type
_entity.pdbx_description
1 polymer ?
#
loop_
_entity_poly.entity_id
_entity_poly.type
_entity_poly.pdbx_seq_one_letter_code
_entity_poly.pdbx_strand_id
1 'polypeptide(L)'
;MTSLFVARKRDRIDAQELLNSLLAMLLHNLDPNGNDDFLEDFKIYSCFHGKLPLFQQIQSRLYPDYYKFPIQTRARIAMDLAAYFNSPDVFWAALGDFRGDELNQTYAWSYSSYQYILFEFVAVRFGRSVFEDKETPSPREIFVPLYMSAADSQVQFDTSHSIDTWDYPFCGWQAVVRQFLGRGADPNLPFEDGKTVLLQVFVGAFTLYADERGPLWFSSLHEVVRYPDRGVQALHAWLETLQTSGVDLEEYGKIEIQVQKESSAKDIPLFSGLSYAWQEVGHLRLIAMDIGLNPRDWKFWFSDPTDQFVGEFWDMIEHPERSMPGAWDDFAWS
;
A
#
# COMPACT_ATOMS: atom_id res chain seq x y z
N MET A 1 -17.09 25.71 6.59
CA MET A 1 -15.67 25.28 6.51
C MET A 1 -15.23 25.13 5.04
N THR A 2 -15.57 26.11 4.18
CA THR A 2 -15.23 26.06 2.75
C THR A 2 -15.18 27.49 2.23
N SER A 3 -14.00 28.12 2.33
CA SER A 3 -13.63 29.34 1.59
C SER A 3 -12.31 29.88 2.17
N LEU A 4 -11.18 29.30 1.76
CA LEU A 4 -9.87 29.86 2.09
C LEU A 4 -8.82 29.50 1.03
N PHE A 5 -9.16 29.56 -0.25
CA PHE A 5 -8.15 29.40 -1.32
C PHE A 5 -8.52 30.17 -2.60
N VAL A 6 -8.56 31.50 -2.52
CA VAL A 6 -8.32 32.36 -3.69
C VAL A 6 -7.59 33.63 -3.25
N ALA A 7 -6.25 33.64 -3.32
CA ALA A 7 -5.46 34.87 -3.40
C ALA A 7 -4.10 34.60 -4.07
N ARG A 8 -3.96 35.04 -5.32
CA ARG A 8 -2.68 35.14 -6.05
C ARG A 8 -2.10 36.55 -5.85
N LYS A 9 -1.11 36.71 -4.96
CA LYS A 9 0.15 37.46 -5.17
C LYS A 9 0.99 37.44 -3.88
N ARG A 10 2.25 37.03 -4.06
CA ARG A 10 3.35 36.83 -3.11
C ARG A 10 3.48 37.91 -2.01
N ASP A 11 3.04 37.56 -0.81
CA ASP A 11 3.86 37.72 0.38
C ASP A 11 4.37 36.32 0.74
N ARG A 12 5.69 36.16 0.92
CA ARG A 12 6.24 34.92 1.49
C ARG A 12 5.83 34.92 2.96
N ILE A 13 4.63 34.44 3.25
CA ILE A 13 4.29 34.07 4.62
C ILE A 13 5.32 33.02 5.03
N ASP A 14 6.00 33.26 6.15
CA ASP A 14 6.99 32.34 6.67
C ASP A 14 6.29 31.00 6.93
N ALA A 15 6.83 29.91 6.36
CA ALA A 15 6.29 28.58 6.57
C ALA A 15 6.21 28.23 8.06
N GLN A 16 7.10 28.81 8.88
CA GLN A 16 7.08 28.66 10.33
C GLN A 16 5.89 29.39 10.97
N GLU A 17 5.50 30.56 10.46
CA GLU A 17 4.36 31.34 10.96
C GLU A 17 3.03 30.67 10.59
N LEU A 18 2.93 30.10 9.39
CA LEU A 18 1.80 29.25 8.99
C LEU A 18 1.70 27.99 9.86
N LEU A 19 2.83 27.31 10.10
CA LEU A 19 2.86 26.14 10.97
C LEU A 19 2.45 26.49 12.40
N ASN A 20 2.96 27.60 12.96
CA ASN A 20 2.59 28.05 14.30
C ASN A 20 1.11 28.44 14.37
N SER A 21 0.55 29.07 13.33
CA SER A 21 -0.87 29.42 13.27
C SER A 21 -1.76 28.17 13.15
N LEU A 22 -1.34 27.20 12.35
CA LEU A 22 -2.02 25.91 12.21
C LEU A 22 -1.99 25.15 13.55
N LEU A 23 -0.83 25.06 14.19
CA LEU A 23 -0.68 24.44 15.50
C LEU A 23 -1.52 25.15 16.56
N ALA A 24 -1.56 26.48 16.58
CA ALA A 24 -2.39 27.24 17.51
C ALA A 24 -3.88 26.95 17.30
N MET A 25 -4.33 26.87 16.05
CA MET A 25 -5.71 26.51 15.71
C MET A 25 -6.05 25.08 16.14
N LEU A 26 -5.13 24.13 15.92
CA LEU A 26 -5.32 22.73 16.30
C LEU A 26 -5.35 22.57 17.82
N LEU A 27 -4.43 23.24 18.52
CA LEU A 27 -4.37 23.25 19.99
C LEU A 27 -5.60 23.92 20.63
N HIS A 28 -6.20 24.91 19.97
CA HIS A 28 -7.43 25.56 20.45
C HIS A 28 -8.69 24.68 20.35
N ASN A 29 -8.68 23.66 19.49
CA ASN A 29 -9.81 22.77 19.28
C ASN A 29 -9.75 21.48 20.11
N LEU A 30 -8.62 21.20 20.77
CA LEU A 30 -8.51 20.07 21.69
C LEU A 30 -9.32 20.41 22.96
N ASP A 31 -10.33 19.60 23.29
CA ASP A 31 -11.17 19.80 24.48
C ASP A 31 -10.30 19.62 25.75
N PRO A 32 -10.05 20.70 26.53
CA PRO A 32 -9.23 20.60 27.74
C PRO A 32 -9.90 19.76 28.83
N ASN A 33 -11.18 19.42 28.68
CA ASN A 33 -11.94 18.64 29.65
C ASN A 33 -11.80 17.12 29.44
N GLY A 34 -11.05 16.67 28.42
CA GLY A 34 -10.63 15.27 28.30
C GLY A 34 -11.78 14.28 28.18
N ASN A 35 -12.87 14.64 27.50
CA ASN A 35 -14.01 13.76 27.32
C ASN A 35 -13.69 12.69 26.25
N ASP A 36 -12.95 11.66 26.70
CA ASP A 36 -12.74 10.27 26.26
C ASP A 36 -12.83 9.79 24.80
N ASP A 37 -13.13 10.62 23.79
CA ASP A 37 -12.85 10.24 22.41
C ASP A 37 -11.42 10.64 22.01
N PHE A 38 -10.47 10.21 22.85
CA PHE A 38 -9.03 10.36 22.67
C PHE A 38 -8.56 9.90 21.28
N LEU A 39 -9.33 9.04 20.62
CA LEU A 39 -9.10 8.56 19.26
C LEU A 39 -9.52 9.57 18.18
N GLU A 40 -10.48 10.46 18.44
CA GLU A 40 -10.81 11.53 17.49
C GLU A 40 -9.70 12.57 17.38
N ASP A 41 -8.93 12.79 18.45
CA ASP A 41 -7.82 13.74 18.46
C ASP A 41 -6.67 13.31 17.52
N PHE A 42 -6.49 12.00 17.29
CA PHE A 42 -5.47 11.50 16.37
C PHE A 42 -5.86 11.60 14.88
N LYS A 43 -7.10 12.04 14.56
CA LYS A 43 -7.48 12.36 13.17
C LYS A 43 -6.55 13.41 12.54
N ILE A 44 -5.90 14.22 13.36
CA ILE A 44 -4.89 15.18 12.91
C ILE A 44 -3.69 14.49 12.24
N TYR A 45 -3.26 13.34 12.76
CA TYR A 45 -2.16 12.58 12.18
C TYR A 45 -2.62 11.74 11.02
N SER A 46 -3.83 11.16 11.07
CA SER A 46 -4.34 10.42 9.92
C SER A 46 -4.40 11.33 8.68
N CYS A 47 -4.73 12.61 8.83
CA CYS A 47 -4.74 13.57 7.72
C CYS A 47 -3.37 14.19 7.39
N PHE A 48 -2.30 13.88 8.11
CA PHE A 48 -0.98 14.48 7.87
C PHE A 48 -0.43 14.03 6.52
N HIS A 49 0.05 14.99 5.73
CA HIS A 49 0.78 14.74 4.49
C HIS A 49 2.02 15.63 4.50
N GLY A 50 3.20 15.04 4.67
CA GLY A 50 4.42 15.84 4.75
C GLY A 50 5.69 15.04 5.01
N LYS A 51 6.80 15.78 5.20
CA LYS A 51 8.12 15.20 5.46
C LYS A 51 8.29 14.88 6.96
N LEU A 52 9.13 13.90 7.25
CA LEU A 52 9.45 13.44 8.60
C LEU A 52 9.79 14.57 9.61
N PRO A 53 10.63 15.58 9.30
CA PRO A 53 10.96 16.61 10.28
C PRO A 53 9.74 17.40 10.76
N LEU A 54 8.78 17.64 9.86
CA LEU A 54 7.55 18.34 10.21
C LEU A 54 6.65 17.46 11.08
N PHE A 55 6.52 16.17 10.73
CA PHE A 55 5.80 15.19 11.54
C PHE A 55 6.35 15.14 12.98
N GLN A 56 7.67 15.03 13.13
CA GLN A 56 8.33 15.02 14.44
C GLN A 56 8.12 16.31 15.24
N GLN A 57 8.13 17.48 14.58
CA GLN A 57 7.83 18.75 15.24
C GLN A 57 6.39 18.81 15.75
N ILE A 58 5.41 18.39 14.93
CA ILE A 58 4.01 18.31 15.34
C ILE A 58 3.87 17.33 16.51
N GLN A 59 4.48 16.15 16.39
CA GLN A 59 4.43 15.12 17.41
C GLN A 59 5.02 15.58 18.74
N SER A 60 6.23 16.15 18.73
CA SER A 60 6.89 16.61 19.96
C SER A 60 6.15 17.76 20.66
N ARG A 61 5.44 18.60 19.91
CA ARG A 61 4.69 19.75 20.47
C ARG A 61 3.31 19.37 20.97
N LEU A 62 2.56 18.57 20.21
CA LEU A 62 1.20 18.20 20.55
C LEU A 62 1.16 17.05 21.56
N TYR A 63 2.09 16.09 21.46
CA TYR A 63 2.13 14.88 22.27
C TYR A 63 3.59 14.55 22.66
N PRO A 64 4.21 15.30 23.59
CA PRO A 64 5.60 15.07 24.01
C PRO A 64 5.83 13.67 24.59
N ASP A 65 4.78 13.06 25.14
CA ASP A 65 4.76 11.71 25.70
C ASP A 65 4.24 10.64 24.72
N TYR A 66 4.20 10.93 23.42
CA TYR A 66 3.63 10.04 22.40
C TYR A 66 4.11 8.59 22.49
N TYR A 67 5.40 8.36 22.71
CA TYR A 67 5.96 7.00 22.78
C TYR A 67 5.62 6.24 24.07
N LYS A 68 4.96 6.89 25.04
CA LYS A 68 4.37 6.21 26.20
C LYS A 68 3.01 5.58 25.86
N PHE A 69 2.42 5.89 24.70
CA PHE A 69 1.16 5.28 24.28
C PHE A 69 1.33 3.79 23.95
N PRO A 70 0.29 2.98 24.18
CA PRO A 70 0.29 1.56 23.81
C PRO A 70 0.64 1.38 22.33
N ILE A 71 1.32 0.28 22.01
CA ILE A 71 1.69 -0.04 20.62
C ILE A 71 0.48 -0.09 19.70
N GLN A 72 -0.69 -0.50 20.20
CA GLN A 72 -1.94 -0.54 19.43
C GLN A 72 -2.35 0.85 18.93
N THR A 73 -2.22 1.88 19.77
CA THR A 73 -2.50 3.26 19.39
C THR A 73 -1.49 3.75 18.36
N ARG A 74 -0.19 3.50 18.57
CA ARG A 74 0.88 3.92 17.66
C ARG A 74 0.80 3.22 16.30
N ALA A 75 0.55 1.92 16.29
CA ALA A 75 0.38 1.12 15.08
C ALA A 75 -0.81 1.61 14.24
N ARG A 76 -1.96 1.90 14.87
CA ARG A 76 -3.12 2.48 14.18
C ARG A 76 -2.77 3.81 13.51
N ILE A 77 -2.11 4.72 14.22
CA ILE A 77 -1.70 6.02 13.68
C ILE A 77 -0.71 5.85 12.53
N ALA A 78 0.25 4.93 12.66
CA ALA A 78 1.21 4.62 11.60
C ALA A 78 0.49 4.10 10.33
N MET A 79 -0.43 3.14 10.48
CA MET A 79 -1.22 2.63 9.35
C MET A 79 -2.05 3.73 8.68
N ASP A 80 -2.69 4.59 9.47
CA ASP A 80 -3.45 5.72 8.93
C ASP A 80 -2.52 6.66 8.13
N LEU A 81 -1.37 7.06 8.69
CA LEU A 81 -0.38 7.88 7.98
C LEU A 81 0.08 7.24 6.67
N ALA A 82 0.34 5.95 6.67
CA ALA A 82 0.80 5.23 5.49
C ALA A 82 -0.26 5.12 4.38
N ALA A 83 -1.54 5.11 4.73
CA ALA A 83 -2.64 5.11 3.75
C ALA A 83 -2.65 6.39 2.89
N TYR A 84 -2.16 7.50 3.45
CA TYR A 84 -2.11 8.84 2.86
C TYR A 84 -0.79 9.15 2.14
N PHE A 85 -0.14 8.13 1.56
CA PHE A 85 1.09 8.27 0.77
C PHE A 85 2.27 8.91 1.53
N ASN A 86 2.26 8.92 2.86
CA ASN A 86 3.43 9.34 3.62
C ASN A 86 4.60 8.39 3.40
N SER A 87 5.82 8.92 3.59
CA SER A 87 7.04 8.13 3.44
C SER A 87 7.12 7.01 4.49
N PRO A 88 7.84 5.92 4.19
CA PRO A 88 8.17 4.89 5.17
C PRO A 88 8.77 5.43 6.46
N ASP A 89 9.49 6.57 6.42
CA ASP A 89 10.10 7.17 7.61
C ASP A 89 9.07 7.80 8.53
N VAL A 90 8.03 8.43 7.97
CA VAL A 90 6.91 8.97 8.75
C VAL A 90 6.13 7.83 9.39
N PHE A 91 5.84 6.77 8.63
CA PHE A 91 5.25 5.55 9.16
C PHE A 91 6.07 5.00 10.33
N TRP A 92 7.39 4.89 10.15
CA TRP A 92 8.28 4.33 11.16
C TRP A 92 8.40 5.23 12.39
N ALA A 93 8.48 6.55 12.21
CA ALA A 93 8.52 7.50 13.31
C ALA A 93 7.23 7.48 14.14
N ALA A 94 6.07 7.35 13.49
CA ALA A 94 4.80 7.16 14.15
C ALA A 94 4.71 5.82 14.88
N LEU A 95 5.16 4.74 14.24
CA LEU A 95 5.14 3.43 14.85
C LEU A 95 6.02 3.38 16.09
N GLY A 96 7.22 3.98 16.03
CA GLY A 96 8.21 3.96 17.10
C GLY A 96 8.82 2.57 17.31
N ASP A 97 9.41 2.34 18.48
CA ASP A 97 9.96 1.02 18.82
C ASP A 97 8.87 0.04 19.24
N PHE A 98 9.07 -1.23 18.92
CA PHE A 98 8.14 -2.32 19.19
C PHE A 98 8.90 -3.65 19.29
N ARG A 99 8.29 -4.61 19.97
CA ARG A 99 8.82 -5.95 20.18
C ARG A 99 8.32 -6.92 19.11
N GLY A 100 9.08 -7.98 18.85
CA GLY A 100 8.72 -8.98 17.84
C GLY A 100 7.36 -9.65 18.08
N ASP A 101 6.98 -9.86 19.34
CA ASP A 101 5.67 -10.43 19.72
C ASP A 101 4.49 -9.48 19.46
N GLU A 102 4.75 -8.18 19.28
CA GLU A 102 3.73 -7.20 18.93
C GLU A 102 3.39 -7.25 17.43
N LEU A 103 4.30 -7.73 16.57
CA LEU A 103 4.11 -7.77 15.12
C LEU A 103 2.93 -8.63 14.66
N ASN A 104 2.58 -9.66 15.42
CA ASN A 104 1.54 -10.62 15.09
C ASN A 104 0.18 -10.26 15.69
N GLN A 105 0.05 -9.10 16.33
CA GLN A 105 -1.23 -8.62 16.84
C GLN A 105 -2.08 -8.03 15.72
N THR A 106 -3.40 -8.13 15.87
CA THR A 106 -4.35 -7.45 14.99
C THR A 106 -4.61 -6.03 15.48
N TYR A 107 -4.71 -5.11 14.53
CA TYR A 107 -4.92 -3.69 14.78
C TYR A 107 -6.12 -3.21 13.99
N ALA A 108 -6.99 -2.43 14.63
CA ALA A 108 -8.10 -1.77 13.94
C ALA A 108 -7.57 -0.64 13.05
N TRP A 109 -8.01 -0.62 11.78
CA TRP A 109 -7.69 0.45 10.84
C TRP A 109 -8.87 1.41 10.69
N SER A 110 -8.64 2.72 10.71
CA SER A 110 -9.72 3.72 10.77
C SER A 110 -10.62 3.74 9.53
N TYR A 111 -10.16 3.21 8.40
CA TYR A 111 -10.84 3.24 7.10
C TYR A 111 -11.43 1.90 6.68
N SER A 112 -11.41 0.92 7.58
CA SER A 112 -11.87 -0.42 7.28
C SER A 112 -12.51 -1.10 8.49
N SER A 113 -13.52 -1.92 8.24
CA SER A 113 -14.01 -2.86 9.25
C SER A 113 -13.06 -4.03 9.48
N TYR A 114 -12.06 -4.20 8.60
CA TYR A 114 -11.06 -5.27 8.73
C TYR A 114 -10.01 -4.88 9.77
N GLN A 115 -9.65 -5.86 10.60
CA GLN A 115 -8.46 -5.77 11.43
C GLN A 115 -7.27 -6.29 10.63
N TYR A 116 -6.16 -5.57 10.68
CA TYR A 116 -4.94 -5.95 9.97
C TYR A 116 -3.88 -6.36 10.96
N ILE A 117 -3.13 -7.41 10.63
CA ILE A 117 -1.82 -7.59 11.26
C ILE A 117 -0.90 -6.49 10.72
N LEU A 118 -0.06 -5.88 11.56
CA LEU A 118 0.76 -4.75 11.11
C LEU A 118 1.65 -5.12 9.91
N PHE A 119 2.16 -6.36 9.88
CA PHE A 119 2.96 -6.86 8.76
C PHE A 119 2.15 -7.05 7.47
N GLU A 120 0.87 -7.43 7.58
CA GLU A 120 -0.08 -7.50 6.47
C GLU A 120 -0.21 -6.15 5.78
N PHE A 121 -0.46 -5.11 6.58
CA PHE A 121 -0.60 -3.74 6.08
C PHE A 121 0.70 -3.25 5.42
N VAL A 122 1.86 -3.53 6.03
CA VAL A 122 3.16 -3.20 5.45
C VAL A 122 3.36 -3.90 4.10
N ALA A 123 2.90 -5.15 3.95
CA ALA A 123 2.97 -5.87 2.67
C ALA A 123 2.08 -5.27 1.58
N VAL A 124 0.86 -4.82 1.93
CA VAL A 124 0.01 -4.05 1.00
C VAL A 124 0.71 -2.76 0.56
N ARG A 125 1.28 -1.99 1.49
CA ARG A 125 2.01 -0.77 1.15
C ARG A 125 3.27 -1.05 0.34
N PHE A 126 3.98 -2.12 0.65
CA PHE A 126 5.11 -2.61 -0.13
C PHE A 126 4.72 -2.85 -1.58
N GLY A 127 3.72 -3.70 -1.82
CA GLY A 127 3.29 -4.07 -3.19
C GLY A 127 2.86 -2.85 -4.00
N ARG A 128 2.16 -1.92 -3.35
CA ARG A 128 1.74 -0.66 -3.97
C ARG A 128 2.92 0.26 -4.31
N SER A 129 3.89 0.37 -3.39
CA SER A 129 5.04 1.27 -3.56
C SER A 129 5.95 0.93 -4.73
N VAL A 130 5.87 -0.29 -5.27
CA VAL A 130 6.59 -0.71 -6.48
C VAL A 130 6.16 0.13 -7.70
N PHE A 131 4.94 0.67 -7.71
CA PHE A 131 4.35 1.39 -8.85
C PHE A 131 3.97 2.84 -8.57
N GLU A 132 4.24 3.37 -7.38
CA GLU A 132 4.03 4.79 -7.09
C GLU A 132 4.98 5.64 -7.97
N ASP A 133 4.45 6.68 -8.62
CA ASP A 133 5.20 7.54 -9.55
C ASP A 133 6.38 8.24 -8.84
N LYS A 134 7.43 8.57 -9.59
CA LYS A 134 8.63 9.26 -9.11
C LYS A 134 8.34 10.69 -8.62
N GLU A 135 7.22 11.27 -9.02
CA GLU A 135 6.83 12.65 -8.66
C GLU A 135 5.85 12.73 -7.48
N THR A 136 5.26 11.61 -7.04
CA THR A 136 4.64 11.58 -5.72
C THR A 136 5.75 11.53 -4.68
N PRO A 137 5.65 12.24 -3.55
CA PRO A 137 6.73 12.39 -2.56
C PRO A 137 7.07 11.11 -1.78
N SER A 138 6.84 9.95 -2.36
CA SER A 138 7.43 8.68 -1.96
C SER A 138 8.78 8.52 -2.71
N PRO A 139 9.74 7.73 -2.23
CA PRO A 139 10.93 8.22 -1.52
C PRO A 139 12.16 8.62 -2.37
N ARG A 140 11.99 9.16 -3.59
CA ARG A 140 13.12 9.37 -4.53
C ARG A 140 13.92 10.67 -4.38
N GLU A 141 13.63 11.54 -3.43
CA GLU A 141 14.58 12.62 -3.08
C GLU A 141 15.92 12.07 -2.51
N ILE A 142 16.06 10.74 -2.29
CA ILE A 142 17.28 10.14 -1.73
C ILE A 142 17.97 9.12 -2.66
N PHE A 143 17.35 8.58 -3.72
CA PHE A 143 18.05 7.64 -4.62
C PHE A 143 17.63 7.73 -6.10
N VAL A 144 18.45 8.44 -6.88
CA VAL A 144 18.85 7.99 -8.22
C VAL A 144 20.21 7.32 -8.02
N PRO A 145 20.33 6.00 -8.19
CA PRO A 145 21.18 5.57 -9.31
C PRO A 145 20.84 4.20 -9.95
N LEU A 146 21.30 4.06 -11.20
CA LEU A 146 21.46 2.83 -12.00
C LEU A 146 20.19 2.21 -12.61
N TYR A 147 19.68 2.82 -13.68
CA TYR A 147 19.29 2.14 -14.94
C TYR A 147 18.83 3.10 -16.05
N MET A 148 18.92 4.42 -15.86
CA MET A 148 18.79 5.36 -16.99
C MET A 148 20.16 5.65 -17.60
N SER A 149 20.45 4.83 -18.60
CA SER A 149 21.42 5.02 -19.67
C SER A 149 21.46 6.47 -20.18
N ALA A 150 22.69 6.96 -20.35
CA ALA A 150 23.16 7.86 -21.40
C ALA A 150 22.09 8.49 -22.31
N ALA A 151 21.86 9.79 -22.15
CA ALA A 151 21.96 10.81 -23.20
C ALA A 151 21.66 12.20 -22.60
N ASP A 152 22.66 13.07 -22.67
CA ASP A 152 22.54 14.54 -22.65
C ASP A 152 21.74 15.22 -21.53
N SER A 153 22.43 15.58 -20.44
CA SER A 153 22.41 16.97 -19.97
C SER A 153 23.60 17.24 -19.03
N GLN A 154 24.48 18.13 -19.46
CA GLN A 154 25.57 18.65 -18.64
C GLN A 154 25.00 19.58 -17.56
N VAL A 155 24.79 19.07 -16.36
CA VAL A 155 24.81 19.89 -15.15
C VAL A 155 25.78 19.23 -14.18
N GLN A 156 27.00 19.76 -14.12
CA GLN A 156 27.98 19.38 -13.11
C GLN A 156 27.53 19.92 -11.75
N PHE A 157 26.95 19.06 -10.92
CA PHE A 157 26.96 19.28 -9.48
C PHE A 157 28.24 18.65 -8.92
N ASP A 158 28.96 19.42 -8.11
CA ASP A 158 30.16 19.00 -7.40
C ASP A 158 29.78 17.98 -6.32
N THR A 159 29.94 16.69 -6.62
CA THR A 159 29.65 15.55 -5.74
C THR A 159 30.90 15.09 -4.97
N SER A 160 31.82 15.99 -4.64
CA SER A 160 33.07 15.63 -3.96
C SER A 160 32.91 15.25 -2.47
N HIS A 161 31.70 15.30 -1.92
CA HIS A 161 31.37 14.66 -0.64
C HIS A 161 30.48 13.45 -0.93
N SER A 162 31.14 12.31 -1.15
CA SER A 162 30.54 10.98 -1.04
C SER A 162 29.95 10.85 0.36
N ILE A 163 28.69 11.20 0.51
CA ILE A 163 27.89 10.78 1.66
C ILE A 163 27.74 9.27 1.50
N ASP A 164 28.35 8.51 2.40
CA ASP A 164 28.22 7.05 2.45
C ASP A 164 26.72 6.71 2.50
N THR A 165 26.23 6.10 1.42
CA THR A 165 24.82 5.67 1.27
C THR A 165 24.41 4.59 2.26
N TRP A 166 25.32 4.14 3.12
CA TRP A 166 25.10 3.17 4.18
C TRP A 166 24.58 3.79 5.48
N ASP A 167 24.66 5.11 5.65
CA ASP A 167 24.29 5.80 6.89
C ASP A 167 22.85 6.37 6.90
N TYR A 168 22.04 6.10 5.86
CA TYR A 168 20.59 6.37 5.87
C TYR A 168 19.82 5.05 6.02
N PRO A 169 19.36 4.68 7.23
CA PRO A 169 18.86 3.33 7.53
C PRO A 169 17.47 3.00 6.96
N PHE A 170 16.81 3.94 6.28
CA PHE A 170 15.46 3.77 5.75
C PHE A 170 15.42 4.20 4.28
N CYS A 171 15.43 3.25 3.35
CA CYS A 171 15.04 3.56 1.98
C CYS A 171 13.93 2.61 1.53
N GLY A 172 12.71 3.15 1.48
CA GLY A 172 11.55 2.49 0.92
C GLY A 172 10.86 1.48 1.83
N TRP A 173 9.70 1.00 1.39
CA TRP A 173 8.94 -0.05 2.07
C TRP A 173 9.70 -1.39 2.14
N GLN A 174 10.67 -1.62 1.24
CA GLN A 174 11.61 -2.74 1.33
C GLN A 174 12.36 -2.72 2.68
N ALA A 175 12.92 -1.57 3.07
CA ALA A 175 13.64 -1.46 4.33
C ALA A 175 12.74 -1.75 5.54
N VAL A 176 11.49 -1.27 5.51
CA VAL A 176 10.49 -1.57 6.56
C VAL A 176 10.24 -3.07 6.65
N VAL A 177 10.02 -3.76 5.52
CA VAL A 177 9.86 -5.22 5.49
C VAL A 177 11.07 -5.93 6.10
N ARG A 178 12.30 -5.59 5.68
CA ARG A 178 13.51 -6.21 6.25
C ARG A 178 13.62 -6.01 7.77
N GLN A 179 13.22 -4.84 8.26
CA GLN A 179 13.22 -4.54 9.69
C GLN A 179 12.15 -5.30 10.47
N PHE A 180 10.99 -5.56 9.86
CA PHE A 180 9.95 -6.43 10.41
C PHE A 180 10.45 -7.87 10.50
N LEU A 181 11.02 -8.40 9.41
CA LEU A 181 11.60 -9.74 9.35
C LEU A 181 12.75 -9.90 10.36
N GLY A 182 13.65 -8.92 10.46
CA GLY A 182 14.74 -8.91 11.43
C GLY A 182 14.29 -8.84 12.89
N ARG A 183 13.04 -8.44 13.15
CA ARG A 183 12.38 -8.48 14.47
C ARG A 183 11.55 -9.73 14.70
N GLY A 184 11.55 -10.69 13.77
CA GLY A 184 10.85 -11.97 13.89
C GLY A 184 9.44 -11.98 13.29
N ALA A 185 9.10 -11.04 12.39
CA ALA A 185 7.90 -11.20 11.57
C ALA A 185 8.02 -12.50 10.76
N ASP A 186 6.98 -13.33 10.79
CA ASP A 186 6.92 -14.54 9.98
C ASP A 186 6.17 -14.26 8.66
N PRO A 187 6.83 -14.32 7.49
CA PRO A 187 6.16 -14.12 6.21
C PRO A 187 5.20 -15.26 5.84
N ASN A 188 5.26 -16.40 6.52
CA ASN A 188 4.42 -17.57 6.25
C ASN A 188 3.17 -17.64 7.12
N LEU A 189 3.01 -16.76 8.11
CA LEU A 189 1.88 -16.83 9.03
C LEU A 189 0.57 -16.63 8.24
N PRO A 190 -0.32 -17.63 8.17
CA PRO A 190 -1.62 -17.43 7.53
C PRO A 190 -2.48 -16.53 8.43
N PHE A 191 -3.22 -15.62 7.80
CA PHE A 191 -4.17 -14.74 8.47
C PHE A 191 -5.48 -15.46 8.80
N GLU A 192 -6.41 -14.79 9.50
CA GLU A 192 -7.70 -15.36 9.88
C GLU A 192 -8.53 -15.84 8.68
N ASP A 193 -8.38 -15.20 7.52
CA ASP A 193 -9.03 -15.59 6.28
C ASP A 193 -8.23 -16.64 5.48
N GLY A 194 -7.10 -17.11 6.00
CA GLY A 194 -6.22 -18.06 5.36
C GLY A 194 -5.37 -17.47 4.24
N LYS A 195 -5.29 -16.14 4.10
CA LYS A 195 -4.34 -15.49 3.18
C LYS A 195 -2.96 -15.42 3.79
N THR A 196 -1.94 -15.31 2.95
CA THR A 196 -0.54 -15.11 3.35
C THR A 196 -0.11 -13.67 3.09
N VAL A 197 1.03 -13.27 3.66
CA VAL A 197 1.65 -11.95 3.42
C VAL A 197 1.90 -11.73 1.92
N LEU A 198 2.20 -12.78 1.15
CA LEU A 198 2.37 -12.71 -0.31
C LEU A 198 1.11 -12.21 -1.02
N LEU A 199 -0.06 -12.72 -0.64
CA LEU A 199 -1.32 -12.30 -1.25
C LEU A 199 -1.59 -10.81 -1.01
N GLN A 200 -1.13 -10.27 0.12
CA GLN A 200 -1.26 -8.86 0.46
C GLN A 200 -0.32 -7.97 -0.34
N VAL A 201 0.88 -8.47 -0.68
CA VAL A 201 1.73 -7.82 -1.68
C VAL A 201 0.98 -7.69 -3.00
N PHE A 202 0.26 -8.73 -3.44
CA PHE A 202 -0.55 -8.65 -4.66
C PHE A 202 -1.74 -7.70 -4.51
N VAL A 203 -2.43 -7.70 -3.36
CA VAL A 203 -3.46 -6.68 -3.07
C VAL A 203 -2.86 -5.29 -3.28
N GLY A 204 -1.70 -5.00 -2.71
CA GLY A 204 -0.99 -3.74 -2.93
C GLY A 204 -0.66 -3.44 -4.39
N ALA A 205 -0.12 -4.42 -5.11
CA ALA A 205 0.34 -4.28 -6.49
C ALA A 205 -0.81 -4.02 -7.48
N PHE A 206 -1.98 -4.63 -7.24
CA PHE A 206 -3.16 -4.53 -8.10
C PHE A 206 -4.18 -3.51 -7.62
N THR A 207 -4.11 -3.05 -6.37
CA THR A 207 -4.94 -1.95 -5.88
C THR A 207 -4.51 -0.65 -6.56
N LEU A 208 -5.25 -0.30 -7.61
CA LEU A 208 -5.11 0.97 -8.29
C LEU A 208 -5.80 2.04 -7.46
N TYR A 209 -5.07 3.11 -7.12
CA TYR A 209 -5.77 4.36 -6.90
C TYR A 209 -6.26 4.80 -8.26
N ALA A 210 -7.56 5.10 -8.35
CA ALA A 210 -8.00 5.99 -9.38
C ALA A 210 -7.19 7.27 -9.19
N ASP A 211 -6.16 7.44 -10.02
CA ASP A 211 -5.47 8.71 -10.16
C ASP A 211 -6.56 9.78 -10.33
N GLU A 212 -6.32 10.98 -9.79
CA GLU A 212 -7.21 12.14 -9.88
C GLU A 212 -7.61 12.48 -11.33
N ARG A 213 -7.01 11.81 -12.32
CA ARG A 213 -7.34 11.84 -13.76
C ARG A 213 -8.70 11.25 -14.14
N GLY A 214 -9.48 10.68 -13.23
CA GLY A 214 -10.94 10.76 -13.32
C GLY A 214 -11.76 9.46 -13.12
N PRO A 215 -13.10 9.61 -13.06
CA PRO A 215 -14.02 8.56 -12.65
C PRO A 215 -14.40 7.65 -13.81
N LEU A 216 -13.58 6.65 -14.11
CA LEU A 216 -13.94 5.58 -15.04
C LEU A 216 -13.85 4.22 -14.35
N TRP A 217 -14.89 3.92 -13.57
CA TRP A 217 -15.25 2.67 -12.91
C TRP A 217 -15.14 1.40 -13.79
N PHE A 218 -15.05 1.55 -15.12
CA PHE A 218 -14.87 0.46 -16.08
C PHE A 218 -13.43 0.28 -16.60
N SER A 219 -12.51 1.25 -16.38
CA SER A 219 -11.13 1.13 -16.84
C SER A 219 -10.24 0.35 -15.88
N SER A 220 -10.58 0.26 -14.60
CA SER A 220 -9.73 -0.31 -13.55
C SER A 220 -9.51 -1.83 -13.66
N LEU A 221 -10.56 -2.63 -13.96
CA LEU A 221 -10.38 -4.06 -14.24
C LEU A 221 -9.58 -4.28 -15.54
N HIS A 222 -9.85 -3.47 -16.57
CA HIS A 222 -9.08 -3.53 -17.82
C HIS A 222 -7.61 -3.14 -17.58
N GLU A 223 -7.30 -2.23 -16.67
CA GLU A 223 -5.92 -1.88 -16.33
C GLU A 223 -5.18 -3.01 -15.61
N VAL A 224 -5.83 -3.72 -14.69
CA VAL A 224 -5.26 -4.93 -14.08
C VAL A 224 -4.89 -5.96 -15.16
N VAL A 225 -5.78 -6.17 -16.14
CA VAL A 225 -5.54 -7.04 -17.30
C VAL A 225 -4.46 -6.48 -18.25
N ARG A 226 -4.30 -5.15 -18.35
CA ARG A 226 -3.26 -4.52 -19.18
C ARG A 226 -1.86 -4.59 -18.60
N TYR A 227 -1.74 -4.78 -17.29
CA TYR A 227 -0.45 -4.78 -16.61
C TYR A 227 -0.19 -6.06 -15.79
N PRO A 228 -0.24 -7.25 -16.41
CA PRO A 228 0.10 -8.50 -15.72
C PRO A 228 1.53 -8.45 -15.15
N ASP A 229 2.41 -7.68 -15.78
CA ASP A 229 3.78 -7.46 -15.34
C ASP A 229 3.87 -6.78 -13.96
N ARG A 230 2.80 -6.12 -13.46
CA ARG A 230 2.81 -5.54 -12.11
C ARG A 230 2.88 -6.62 -11.05
N GLY A 231 2.07 -7.66 -11.16
CA GLY A 231 2.14 -8.80 -10.23
C GLY A 231 3.55 -9.39 -10.22
N VAL A 232 4.13 -9.61 -11.41
CA VAL A 232 5.48 -10.16 -11.57
C VAL A 232 6.56 -9.24 -10.96
N GLN A 233 6.48 -7.93 -11.19
CA GLN A 233 7.44 -6.97 -10.64
C GLN A 233 7.35 -6.87 -9.11
N ALA A 234 6.14 -6.80 -8.56
CA ALA A 234 5.93 -6.76 -7.10
C ALA A 234 6.41 -8.04 -6.42
N LEU A 235 6.14 -9.19 -7.03
CA LEU A 235 6.64 -10.47 -6.60
C LEU A 235 8.17 -10.50 -6.60
N HIS A 236 8.84 -10.14 -7.70
CA HIS A 236 10.29 -10.18 -7.75
C HIS A 236 10.90 -9.29 -6.68
N ALA A 237 10.37 -8.06 -6.51
CA ALA A 237 10.81 -7.17 -5.45
C ALA A 237 10.60 -7.78 -4.05
N TRP A 238 9.48 -8.44 -3.82
CA TRP A 238 9.17 -9.13 -2.56
C TRP A 238 10.15 -10.26 -2.29
N LEU A 239 10.34 -11.18 -3.24
CA LEU A 239 11.24 -12.32 -3.12
C LEU A 239 12.70 -11.90 -2.95
N GLU A 240 13.15 -10.86 -3.66
CA GLU A 240 14.48 -10.26 -3.44
C GLU A 240 14.60 -9.70 -2.02
N THR A 241 13.55 -9.08 -1.50
CA THR A 241 13.52 -8.54 -0.12
C THR A 241 13.57 -9.67 0.91
N LEU A 242 12.82 -10.75 0.72
CA LEU A 242 12.86 -11.94 1.57
C LEU A 242 14.25 -12.59 1.53
N GLN A 243 14.78 -12.85 0.34
CA GLN A 243 16.09 -13.49 0.16
C GLN A 243 17.22 -12.67 0.80
N THR A 244 17.24 -11.35 0.59
CA THR A 244 18.23 -10.45 1.23
C THR A 244 18.05 -10.34 2.75
N SER A 245 16.89 -10.70 3.28
CA SER A 245 16.64 -10.79 4.72
C SER A 245 16.98 -12.17 5.31
N GLY A 246 17.51 -13.08 4.48
CA GLY A 246 17.91 -14.43 4.93
C GLY A 246 16.76 -15.44 4.98
N VAL A 247 15.60 -15.14 4.38
CA VAL A 247 14.49 -16.10 4.27
C VAL A 247 14.83 -17.14 3.19
N ASP A 248 14.70 -18.42 3.53
CA ASP A 248 14.83 -19.52 2.57
C ASP A 248 13.62 -19.52 1.62
N LEU A 249 13.86 -19.15 0.35
CA LEU A 249 12.81 -19.08 -0.65
C LEU A 249 12.23 -20.45 -1.02
N GLU A 250 13.01 -21.52 -0.93
CA GLU A 250 12.50 -22.86 -1.26
C GLU A 250 11.52 -23.33 -0.18
N GLU A 251 11.86 -23.13 1.09
CA GLU A 251 10.99 -23.43 2.22
C GLU A 251 9.75 -22.53 2.23
N TYR A 252 9.95 -21.22 2.12
CA TYR A 252 8.89 -20.21 2.01
C TYR A 252 7.88 -20.57 0.92
N GLY A 253 8.39 -20.92 -0.26
CA GLY A 253 7.56 -21.30 -1.39
C GLY A 253 6.75 -22.59 -1.17
N LYS A 254 7.34 -23.62 -0.55
CA LYS A 254 6.60 -24.85 -0.21
C LYS A 254 5.44 -24.56 0.72
N ILE A 255 5.62 -23.66 1.68
CA ILE A 255 4.57 -23.24 2.61
C ILE A 255 3.48 -22.47 1.85
N GLU A 256 3.83 -21.51 0.99
CA GLU A 256 2.86 -20.77 0.17
C GLU A 256 2.02 -21.71 -0.72
N ILE A 257 2.62 -22.73 -1.34
CA ILE A 257 1.87 -23.76 -2.10
C ILE A 257 0.91 -24.53 -1.18
N GLN A 258 1.37 -24.90 0.02
CA GLN A 258 0.56 -25.68 0.95
C GLN A 258 -0.64 -24.86 1.43
N VAL A 259 -0.40 -23.62 1.86
CA VAL A 259 -1.45 -22.69 2.27
C VAL A 259 -2.42 -22.45 1.12
N GLN A 260 -1.93 -22.24 -0.11
CA GLN A 260 -2.81 -22.07 -1.27
C GLN A 260 -3.67 -23.31 -1.55
N LYS A 261 -3.17 -24.52 -1.31
CA LYS A 261 -3.96 -25.76 -1.51
C LYS A 261 -5.04 -25.94 -0.46
N GLU A 262 -4.74 -25.59 0.79
CA GLU A 262 -5.64 -25.78 1.94
C GLU A 262 -6.65 -24.63 2.11
N SER A 263 -6.23 -23.43 1.74
CA SER A 263 -7.03 -22.22 1.88
C SER A 263 -8.01 -22.05 0.72
N SER A 264 -9.23 -21.66 1.05
CA SER A 264 -10.18 -21.13 0.07
C SER A 264 -9.80 -19.72 -0.40
N ALA A 265 -8.88 -19.03 0.28
CA ALA A 265 -8.49 -17.66 -0.01
C ALA A 265 -7.44 -17.58 -1.12
N LYS A 266 -7.81 -18.05 -2.30
CA LYS A 266 -7.06 -17.85 -3.56
C LYS A 266 -7.41 -16.53 -4.23
N ASP A 267 -8.49 -15.91 -3.76
CA ASP A 267 -9.07 -14.71 -4.32
C ASP A 267 -8.44 -13.48 -3.65
N ILE A 268 -7.75 -12.71 -4.47
CA ILE A 268 -7.13 -11.43 -4.13
C ILE A 268 -8.17 -10.36 -4.43
N PRO A 269 -8.76 -9.72 -3.41
CA PRO A 269 -9.74 -8.68 -3.63
C PRO A 269 -9.09 -7.49 -4.33
N LEU A 270 -9.75 -7.02 -5.37
CA LEU A 270 -9.40 -5.80 -6.07
C LEU A 270 -10.25 -4.67 -5.52
N PHE A 271 -9.61 -3.64 -4.99
CA PHE A 271 -10.29 -2.46 -4.49
C PHE A 271 -10.13 -1.30 -5.47
N SER A 272 -11.22 -0.57 -5.71
CA SER A 272 -11.21 0.72 -6.38
C SER A 272 -11.58 1.80 -5.37
N GLY A 273 -10.73 2.82 -5.24
CA GLY A 273 -10.99 3.97 -4.39
C GLY A 273 -11.17 5.25 -5.22
N LEU A 274 -12.40 5.73 -5.33
CA LEU A 274 -12.69 7.15 -5.55
C LEU A 274 -13.42 7.62 -4.30
N SER A 275 -12.76 8.41 -3.45
CA SER A 275 -13.27 8.95 -2.17
C SER A 275 -13.54 7.91 -1.06
N TYR A 276 -12.71 7.95 0.01
CA TYR A 276 -12.89 7.44 1.39
C TYR A 276 -13.53 6.06 1.68
N ALA A 277 -14.05 5.34 0.70
CA ALA A 277 -14.70 4.05 0.80
C ALA A 277 -14.07 3.13 -0.23
N TRP A 278 -13.31 2.16 0.27
CA TRP A 278 -12.74 1.09 -0.55
C TRP A 278 -13.88 0.18 -1.00
N GLN A 279 -14.28 0.30 -2.27
CA GLN A 279 -15.25 -0.63 -2.85
C GLN A 279 -14.49 -1.75 -3.55
N GLU A 280 -14.82 -2.98 -3.18
CA GLU A 280 -14.36 -4.16 -3.90
C GLU A 280 -15.00 -4.17 -5.29
N VAL A 281 -14.17 -4.26 -6.33
CA VAL A 281 -14.59 -4.22 -7.74
C VAL A 281 -14.42 -5.55 -8.45
N GLY A 282 -13.78 -6.53 -7.80
CA GLY A 282 -13.57 -7.86 -8.35
C GLY A 282 -12.52 -8.63 -7.58
N HIS A 283 -12.14 -9.78 -8.12
CA HIS A 283 -11.11 -10.65 -7.54
C HIS A 283 -10.15 -11.13 -8.62
N LEU A 284 -8.86 -11.19 -8.29
CA LEU A 284 -7.89 -11.99 -9.03
C LEU A 284 -7.70 -13.31 -8.31
N ARG A 285 -7.91 -14.43 -9.01
CA ARG A 285 -7.64 -15.74 -8.42
C ARG A 285 -6.24 -16.19 -8.77
N LEU A 286 -5.43 -16.49 -7.76
CA LEU A 286 -4.17 -17.20 -8.01
C LEU A 286 -4.44 -18.67 -8.33
N ILE A 287 -4.16 -19.09 -9.56
CA ILE A 287 -4.42 -20.45 -10.06
C ILE A 287 -3.25 -21.38 -9.71
N ALA A 288 -2.03 -20.94 -9.98
CA ALA A 288 -0.84 -21.78 -9.84
C ALA A 288 0.40 -20.93 -9.54
N MET A 289 1.42 -21.58 -9.00
CA MET A 289 2.75 -21.02 -8.83
C MET A 289 3.83 -22.09 -9.08
N ASP A 290 4.92 -21.67 -9.72
CA ASP A 290 6.17 -22.43 -9.82
C ASP A 290 7.21 -21.73 -8.95
N ILE A 291 8.04 -22.52 -8.28
CA ILE A 291 8.95 -22.04 -7.24
C ILE A 291 10.37 -22.45 -7.60
N GLY A 292 11.30 -21.53 -7.38
CA GLY A 292 12.71 -21.80 -7.55
C GLY A 292 13.57 -21.12 -6.48
N LEU A 293 14.87 -21.36 -6.57
CA LEU A 293 15.83 -20.90 -5.57
C LEU A 293 16.11 -19.39 -5.66
N ASN A 294 15.91 -18.81 -6.85
CA ASN A 294 16.09 -17.38 -7.07
C ASN A 294 14.75 -16.69 -7.33
N PRO A 295 14.61 -15.40 -6.96
CA PRO A 295 13.39 -14.62 -7.23
C PRO A 295 12.87 -14.72 -8.67
N ARG A 296 13.78 -14.79 -9.66
CA ARG A 296 13.45 -14.85 -11.09
C ARG A 296 12.97 -16.21 -11.58
N ASP A 297 13.19 -17.25 -10.78
CA ASP A 297 12.76 -18.62 -11.14
C ASP A 297 11.28 -18.83 -10.80
N TRP A 298 10.69 -17.95 -9.99
CA TRP A 298 9.29 -18.03 -9.59
C TRP A 298 8.36 -17.56 -10.71
N LYS A 299 7.23 -18.24 -10.86
CA LYS A 299 6.18 -17.89 -11.83
C LYS A 299 4.82 -18.02 -11.18
N PHE A 300 3.90 -17.13 -11.57
CA PHE A 300 2.55 -17.09 -11.05
C PHE A 300 1.57 -17.01 -12.21
N TRP A 301 0.43 -17.66 -12.03
CA TRP A 301 -0.68 -17.61 -12.98
C TRP A 301 -1.93 -17.16 -12.25
N PHE A 302 -2.46 -16.02 -12.67
CA PHE A 302 -3.74 -15.50 -12.21
C PHE A 302 -4.83 -15.84 -13.22
N SER A 303 -6.05 -16.10 -12.75
CA SER A 303 -7.22 -16.11 -13.63
C SER A 303 -7.55 -14.68 -14.01
N ASP A 304 -8.05 -14.49 -15.23
CA ASP A 304 -8.69 -13.23 -15.57
C ASP A 304 -9.96 -13.11 -14.70
N PRO A 305 -10.28 -11.94 -14.13
CA PRO A 305 -11.53 -11.74 -13.38
C PRO A 305 -12.78 -12.09 -14.20
N THR A 306 -12.69 -12.03 -15.53
CA THR A 306 -13.78 -12.39 -16.45
C THR A 306 -13.87 -13.88 -16.75
N ASP A 307 -12.89 -14.70 -16.35
CA ASP A 307 -12.90 -16.15 -16.58
C ASP A 307 -14.13 -16.84 -15.96
N GLN A 308 -14.73 -16.25 -14.92
CA GLN A 308 -15.99 -16.74 -14.35
C GLN A 308 -17.16 -16.72 -15.34
N PHE A 309 -17.15 -15.82 -16.32
CA PHE A 309 -18.18 -15.70 -17.35
C PHE A 309 -17.93 -16.60 -18.56
N VAL A 310 -16.74 -17.21 -18.68
CA VAL A 310 -16.41 -18.10 -19.79
C VAL A 310 -17.34 -19.32 -19.79
N GLY A 311 -17.70 -19.83 -18.61
CA GLY A 311 -18.67 -20.92 -18.48
C GLY A 311 -20.07 -20.52 -19.00
N GLU A 312 -20.58 -19.35 -18.61
CA GLU A 312 -21.87 -18.84 -19.08
C GLU A 312 -21.85 -18.56 -20.59
N PHE A 313 -20.73 -18.05 -21.11
CA PHE A 313 -20.54 -17.83 -22.53
C PHE A 313 -20.65 -19.15 -23.31
N TRP A 314 -19.94 -20.20 -22.89
CA TRP A 314 -20.00 -21.49 -23.57
C TRP A 314 -21.37 -22.16 -23.40
N ASP A 315 -22.00 -22.07 -22.22
CA ASP A 315 -23.37 -22.58 -21.99
C ASP A 315 -24.36 -21.92 -22.97
N MET A 316 -24.25 -20.61 -23.19
CA MET A 316 -25.11 -19.89 -24.13
C MET A 316 -24.89 -20.33 -25.59
N ILE A 317 -23.65 -20.63 -25.99
CA ILE A 317 -23.34 -21.13 -27.34
C ILE A 317 -23.84 -22.56 -27.54
N GLU A 318 -23.70 -23.41 -26.52
CA GLU A 318 -24.14 -24.82 -26.57
C GLU A 318 -25.66 -24.97 -26.41
N HIS A 319 -26.31 -24.01 -25.76
CA HIS A 319 -27.75 -23.97 -25.50
C HIS A 319 -28.39 -22.69 -26.07
N PRO A 320 -28.47 -22.53 -27.41
CA PRO A 320 -29.02 -21.34 -28.04
C PRO A 320 -30.50 -21.11 -27.65
N GLU A 321 -31.23 -22.13 -27.22
CA GLU A 321 -32.58 -22.00 -26.66
C GLU A 321 -32.65 -21.21 -25.35
N ARG A 322 -31.52 -21.04 -24.65
CA ARG A 322 -31.36 -20.22 -23.43
C ARG A 322 -30.91 -18.79 -23.74
N SER A 323 -30.80 -18.42 -25.01
CA SER A 323 -30.43 -17.06 -25.42
C SER A 323 -31.33 -16.02 -24.75
N MET A 324 -30.74 -14.91 -24.30
CA MET A 324 -31.45 -13.86 -23.56
C MET A 324 -32.73 -13.42 -24.30
N PRO A 325 -33.86 -13.28 -23.59
CA PRO A 325 -35.06 -12.66 -24.14
C PRO A 325 -34.72 -11.26 -24.68
N GLY A 326 -34.86 -11.06 -25.99
CA GLY A 326 -34.48 -9.81 -26.67
C GLY A 326 -33.18 -9.86 -27.49
N ALA A 327 -32.54 -11.03 -27.62
CA ALA A 327 -31.64 -11.27 -28.74
C ALA A 327 -32.46 -11.07 -30.03
N TRP A 328 -32.06 -10.10 -30.84
CA TRP A 328 -32.83 -9.63 -31.98
C TRP A 328 -33.00 -10.79 -32.97
N ASP A 329 -34.23 -11.30 -33.09
CA ASP A 329 -34.62 -12.21 -34.17
C ASP A 329 -34.54 -11.44 -35.50
N ASP A 330 -33.34 -11.28 -36.05
CA ASP A 330 -33.10 -10.43 -37.23
C ASP A 330 -33.64 -11.01 -38.56
N PHE A 331 -34.39 -12.12 -38.56
CA PHE A 331 -34.82 -12.79 -39.80
C PHE A 331 -36.25 -13.32 -39.81
N ALA A 332 -37.22 -12.53 -39.38
CA ALA A 332 -38.62 -12.69 -39.78
C ALA A 332 -39.07 -11.56 -40.73
N TRP A 333 -38.37 -11.38 -41.86
CA TRP A 333 -38.92 -10.66 -43.01
C TRP A 333 -39.72 -11.64 -43.86
N SER A 334 -41.01 -11.81 -43.54
CA SER A 334 -42.01 -12.47 -44.38
C SER A 334 -42.82 -11.48 -45.18
#